data_AF-A0A0F5JUS8-F1
#
_entry.id   AF-A0A0F5JUS8-F1
#
_cell.length_a   1.000
_cell.length_b   1.000
_cell.length_c   1.000
_cell.angle_alpha   90.00
_cell.angle_beta   90.00
_cell.angle_gamma   90.00
#
_symmetry.space_group_name_H-M   'P 1'
#
loop_
_entity.id
_entity.type
_entity.pdbx_description
1 polymer ?
#
loop_
_entity_poly.entity_id
_entity_poly.type
_entity_poly.pdbx_seq_one_letter_code
_entity_poly.pdbx_strand_id
1 'polypeptide(L)'
;VVAEPDGDGWLGYGIRRISDRIIALHPHCSRGRYAHYRASFWWFLKLVGCLLLALYLLFAAISYFSGDSLQEFGALALEVIPGALISAAIFGVIAYRISRKYLGFVRLAEGIFSVFGWASVKHIDLPAITKKTKLPNDPGALGVLYFRY
;
A
#
# COMPACT_ATOMS: atom_id res chain seq x y z
N VAL A 1 1.20 25.96 -6.99
CA VAL A 1 1.71 25.48 -5.68
C VAL A 1 0.52 25.41 -4.73
N VAL A 2 0.51 24.49 -3.78
CA VAL A 2 -0.45 24.44 -2.66
C VAL A 2 0.33 24.75 -1.40
N ALA A 3 -0.06 25.81 -0.70
CA ALA A 3 0.58 26.30 0.51
C ALA A 3 -0.46 27.01 1.39
N GLU A 4 -0.15 27.16 2.67
CA GLU A 4 -0.91 28.00 3.60
C GLU A 4 -0.01 29.08 4.22
N PRO A 5 -0.58 30.23 4.65
CA PRO A 5 0.18 31.24 5.38
C PRO A 5 0.69 30.68 6.71
N ASP A 6 1.94 30.95 7.05
CA ASP A 6 2.56 30.53 8.32
C ASP A 6 3.50 31.64 8.83
N GLY A 7 3.03 32.42 9.80
CA GLY A 7 3.73 33.60 10.30
C GLY A 7 4.03 34.61 9.17
N ASP A 8 5.30 34.96 9.02
CA ASP A 8 5.80 35.87 7.98
C ASP A 8 6.07 35.17 6.63
N GLY A 9 5.69 33.90 6.50
CA GLY A 9 5.99 33.06 5.34
C GLY A 9 4.82 32.19 4.86
N TRP A 10 5.16 31.17 4.08
CA TRP A 10 4.22 30.21 3.52
C TRP A 10 4.73 28.79 3.75
N LEU A 11 3.88 27.92 4.29
CA LEU A 11 4.16 26.49 4.42
C LEU A 11 3.67 25.75 3.17
N GLY A 12 4.60 25.23 2.38
CA GLY A 12 4.31 24.52 1.13
C GLY A 12 3.95 23.05 1.34
N TYR A 13 2.80 22.63 0.83
CA TYR A 13 2.33 21.24 0.88
C TYR A 13 2.54 20.48 -0.42
N GLY A 14 2.54 21.18 -1.55
CA GLY A 14 2.70 20.54 -2.84
C GLY A 14 3.06 21.50 -3.97
N ILE A 15 3.98 21.09 -4.82
CA ILE A 15 4.35 21.81 -6.03
C ILE A 15 4.26 20.86 -7.22
N ARG A 16 3.57 21.31 -8.28
CA ARG A 16 3.47 20.59 -9.54
C ARG A 16 4.17 21.36 -10.64
N ARG A 17 4.91 20.64 -11.47
CA ARG A 17 5.53 21.11 -12.70
C ARG A 17 4.69 20.60 -13.88
N ILE A 18 4.13 21.53 -14.64
CA ILE A 18 3.17 21.20 -15.71
C ILE A 18 3.85 20.59 -16.93
N SER A 19 5.07 21.04 -17.26
CA SER A 19 5.78 20.66 -18.48
C SER A 19 6.01 19.16 -18.63
N ASP A 20 6.23 18.46 -17.52
CA ASP A 20 6.51 17.01 -17.49
C ASP A 20 5.60 16.24 -16.54
N ARG A 21 4.55 16.89 -16.03
CA ARG A 21 3.55 16.32 -15.11
C ARG A 21 4.17 15.67 -13.88
N ILE A 22 5.16 16.34 -13.28
CA ILE A 22 5.78 15.91 -12.04
C ILE A 22 5.24 16.72 -10.86
N ILE A 23 5.00 16.06 -9.74
CA ILE A 23 4.52 16.66 -8.50
C ILE A 23 5.38 16.21 -7.32
N ALA A 24 5.78 17.16 -6.47
CA ALA A 24 6.38 16.91 -5.17
C ALA A 24 5.39 17.31 -4.08
N LEU A 25 5.29 16.50 -3.04
CA LEU A 25 4.27 16.61 -1.99
C LEU A 25 4.92 16.44 -0.62
N HIS A 26 4.26 16.97 0.41
CA HIS A 26 4.58 16.65 1.79
C HIS A 26 4.65 15.12 1.99
N PRO A 27 5.57 14.61 2.83
CA PRO A 27 5.69 13.18 3.11
C PRO A 27 4.36 12.49 3.38
N HIS A 28 4.24 11.26 2.88
CA HIS A 28 3.06 10.39 2.96
C HIS A 28 1.78 10.89 2.28
N CYS A 29 1.79 12.08 1.65
CA CYS A 29 0.61 12.65 0.99
C CYS A 29 0.47 12.19 -0.47
N SER A 30 0.75 10.92 -0.78
CA SER A 30 0.85 10.43 -2.17
C SER A 30 -0.39 9.67 -2.67
N ARG A 31 -1.39 9.44 -1.81
CA ARG A 31 -2.59 8.66 -2.15
C ARG A 31 -3.85 9.26 -1.54
N GLY A 32 -4.96 9.15 -2.27
CA GLY A 32 -6.31 9.32 -1.74
C GLY A 32 -6.75 8.13 -0.89
N ARG A 33 -7.85 8.28 -0.14
CA ARG A 33 -8.28 7.28 0.87
C ARG A 33 -8.59 5.91 0.31
N TYR A 34 -9.25 5.82 -0.85
CA TYR A 34 -9.60 4.53 -1.44
C TYR A 34 -8.38 3.86 -2.02
N ALA A 35 -7.49 4.63 -2.66
CA ALA A 35 -6.19 4.15 -3.10
C ALA A 35 -5.36 3.62 -1.92
N HIS A 36 -5.29 4.36 -0.82
CA HIS A 36 -4.58 3.98 0.40
C HIS A 36 -5.09 2.65 0.98
N TYR A 37 -6.40 2.54 1.24
CA TYR A 37 -6.95 1.29 1.78
C TYR A 37 -6.82 0.11 0.82
N ARG A 38 -7.02 0.33 -0.49
CA ARG A 38 -6.81 -0.70 -1.49
C ARG A 38 -5.36 -1.18 -1.47
N ALA A 39 -4.39 -0.28 -1.45
CA ALA A 39 -2.98 -0.63 -1.38
C ALA A 39 -2.66 -1.40 -0.09
N SER A 40 -3.12 -0.92 1.07
CA SER A 40 -2.97 -1.61 2.37
C SER A 40 -3.55 -3.02 2.35
N PHE A 41 -4.74 -3.18 1.77
CA PHE A 41 -5.41 -4.48 1.65
C PHE A 41 -4.63 -5.46 0.76
N TRP A 42 -4.14 -5.02 -0.40
CA TRP A 42 -3.32 -5.87 -1.27
C TRP A 42 -1.98 -6.24 -0.64
N TRP A 43 -1.36 -5.33 0.11
CA TRP A 43 -0.16 -5.65 0.88
C TRP A 43 -0.42 -6.68 1.97
N PHE A 44 -1.52 -6.52 2.71
CA PHE A 44 -1.97 -7.50 3.70
C PHE A 44 -2.19 -8.88 3.06
N LEU A 45 -2.94 -8.97 1.95
CA LEU A 45 -3.19 -10.24 1.27
C LEU A 45 -1.90 -10.90 0.76
N LYS A 46 -0.96 -10.13 0.23
CA LYS A 46 0.34 -10.67 -0.21
C LYS A 46 1.13 -11.22 0.95
N LEU A 47 1.22 -10.48 2.07
CA LEU A 47 1.97 -10.93 3.24
C LEU A 47 1.36 -12.19 3.84
N VAL A 48 0.04 -12.21 4.06
CA VAL A 48 -0.67 -13.39 4.57
C VAL A 48 -0.56 -14.56 3.59
N GLY A 49 -0.78 -14.32 2.30
CA GLY A 49 -0.68 -15.36 1.28
C GLY A 49 0.73 -15.96 1.18
N CYS A 50 1.78 -15.14 1.21
CA CYS A 50 3.16 -15.62 1.22
C CYS A 50 3.47 -16.44 2.49
N LEU A 51 3.00 -15.99 3.66
CA LEU A 51 3.22 -16.70 4.92
C LEU A 51 2.49 -18.06 4.93
N LEU A 52 1.23 -18.09 4.46
CA LEU A 52 0.47 -19.33 4.35
C LEU A 52 1.11 -20.29 3.35
N LEU A 53 1.55 -19.80 2.19
CA LEU A 53 2.26 -20.62 1.21
C LEU A 53 3.54 -21.22 1.83
N ALA A 54 4.34 -20.42 2.53
CA ALA A 54 5.54 -20.90 3.19
C ALA A 54 5.23 -21.97 4.26
N LEU A 55 4.16 -21.77 5.04
CA LEU A 55 3.70 -22.73 6.04
C LEU A 55 3.26 -24.05 5.40
N TYR A 56 2.48 -24.00 4.32
CA TYR A 56 2.06 -25.19 3.59
C TYR A 56 3.24 -25.95 2.96
N LEU A 57 4.22 -25.23 2.40
CA LEU A 57 5.43 -25.84 1.87
C LEU A 57 6.26 -26.50 2.97
N LEU A 58 6.34 -25.88 4.15
CA LEU A 58 7.01 -26.47 5.30
C LEU A 58 6.31 -27.77 5.76
N PHE A 59 4.97 -27.76 5.88
CA PHE A 59 4.22 -28.96 6.22
C PHE A 59 4.36 -30.07 5.18
N ALA A 60 4.32 -29.72 3.89
CA ALA A 60 4.53 -30.67 2.81
C ALA A 60 5.93 -31.31 2.88
N ALA A 61 6.96 -30.51 3.19
CA ALA A 61 8.32 -31.03 3.38
C ALA A 61 8.39 -31.98 4.58
N ILE A 62 7.84 -31.59 5.74
CA ILE A 62 7.80 -32.46 6.93
C ILE A 62 7.09 -33.78 6.62
N SER A 63 5.92 -33.71 6.00
CA SER A 63 5.12 -34.88 5.62
C SER A 63 5.88 -35.81 4.67
N TYR A 64 6.59 -35.25 3.69
CA TYR A 64 7.45 -36.00 2.78
C TYR A 64 8.58 -36.73 3.50
N PHE A 65 9.24 -36.08 4.47
CA PHE A 65 10.33 -36.70 5.24
C PHE A 65 9.84 -37.70 6.29
N SER A 66 8.64 -37.52 6.82
CA SER A 66 7.99 -38.46 7.75
C SER A 66 7.44 -39.71 7.06
N GLY A 67 7.26 -39.67 5.73
CA GLY A 67 6.68 -40.76 4.97
C GLY A 67 5.15 -40.85 5.11
N ASP A 68 4.50 -39.74 5.49
CA ASP A 68 3.06 -39.70 5.68
C ASP A 68 2.32 -39.93 4.34
N SER A 69 1.13 -40.51 4.44
CA SER A 69 0.24 -40.66 3.29
C SER A 69 -0.38 -39.31 2.88
N LEU A 70 -0.83 -39.23 1.61
CA LEU A 70 -1.54 -38.04 1.11
C LEU A 70 -2.81 -37.70 1.92
N GLN A 71 -3.45 -38.71 2.51
CA GLN A 71 -4.64 -38.53 3.33
C GLN A 71 -4.32 -37.86 4.67
N GLU A 72 -3.23 -38.24 5.31
CA GLU A 72 -2.74 -37.63 6.56
C GLU A 72 -2.30 -36.18 6.33
N PHE A 73 -1.57 -35.92 5.25
CA PHE A 73 -1.25 -34.55 4.84
C PHE A 73 -2.52 -33.72 4.60
N GLY A 74 -3.51 -34.28 3.89
CA GLY A 74 -4.78 -33.60 3.61
C GLY A 74 -5.56 -33.27 4.88
N ALA A 75 -5.56 -34.17 5.87
CA ALA A 75 -6.21 -33.94 7.16
C ALA A 75 -5.52 -32.80 7.94
N LEU A 76 -4.19 -32.85 8.07
CA LEU A 76 -3.41 -31.79 8.73
C LEU A 76 -3.57 -30.44 8.04
N ALA A 77 -3.57 -30.41 6.70
CA ALA A 77 -3.79 -29.22 5.91
C ALA A 77 -5.15 -28.55 6.23
N LEU A 78 -6.21 -29.35 6.38
CA LEU A 78 -7.54 -28.84 6.74
C LEU A 78 -7.60 -28.31 8.17
N GLU A 79 -6.92 -28.95 9.13
CA GLU A 79 -6.86 -28.52 10.53
C GLU A 79 -6.17 -27.17 10.74
N VAL A 80 -5.27 -26.78 9.82
CA VAL A 80 -4.55 -25.49 9.88
C VAL A 80 -5.43 -24.31 9.44
N ILE A 81 -6.48 -24.55 8.64
CA ILE A 81 -7.33 -23.49 8.08
C ILE A 81 -7.96 -22.60 9.16
N PRO A 82 -8.60 -23.13 10.23
CA PRO A 82 -9.18 -22.29 11.28
C PRO A 82 -8.14 -21.40 11.96
N GLY A 83 -6.96 -21.95 12.29
CA GLY A 83 -5.86 -21.19 12.91
C GLY A 83 -5.33 -20.09 11.99
N ALA A 84 -5.21 -20.38 10.70
CA ALA A 84 -4.85 -19.41 9.67
C ALA A 84 -5.88 -18.28 9.54
N LEU A 85 -7.18 -18.59 9.56
CA LEU A 85 -8.26 -17.61 9.47
C LEU A 85 -8.30 -16.68 10.69
N ILE A 86 -8.18 -17.25 11.90
CA ILE A 86 -8.13 -16.46 13.15
C ILE A 86 -6.91 -15.54 13.14
N SER A 87 -5.74 -16.07 12.78
CA SER A 87 -4.51 -15.29 12.69
C SER A 87 -4.62 -14.18 11.65
N ALA A 88 -5.16 -14.48 10.46
CA ALA A 88 -5.42 -13.48 9.42
C ALA A 88 -6.38 -12.39 9.91
N ALA A 89 -7.43 -12.73 10.66
CA ALA A 89 -8.35 -11.75 11.24
C ALA A 89 -7.62 -10.80 12.22
N ILE A 90 -6.80 -11.34 13.12
CA ILE A 90 -6.01 -10.55 14.09
C ILE A 90 -5.07 -9.60 13.35
N PHE A 91 -4.26 -10.12 12.42
CA PHE A 91 -3.34 -9.29 11.63
C PHE A 91 -4.08 -8.28 10.75
N GLY A 92 -5.27 -8.63 10.25
CA GLY A 92 -6.13 -7.74 9.49
C GLY A 92 -6.60 -6.54 10.32
N VAL A 93 -6.99 -6.76 11.58
CA VAL A 93 -7.34 -5.68 12.51
C VAL A 93 -6.14 -4.78 12.79
N ILE A 94 -4.95 -5.36 13.00
CA ILE A 94 -3.71 -4.60 13.22
C ILE A 94 -3.37 -3.77 11.98
N ALA A 95 -3.39 -4.37 10.79
CA ALA A 95 -3.12 -3.69 9.52
C ALA A 95 -4.12 -2.55 9.27
N TYR A 96 -5.41 -2.78 9.56
CA TYR A 96 -6.42 -1.73 9.49
C TYR A 96 -6.13 -0.58 10.46
N ARG A 97 -5.78 -0.85 11.72
CA ARG A 97 -5.43 0.18 12.71
C ARG A 97 -4.22 1.00 12.29
N ILE A 98 -3.17 0.35 11.76
CA ILE A 98 -2.00 1.05 11.22
C ILE A 98 -2.40 1.91 10.03
N SER A 99 -3.17 1.35 9.08
CA SER A 99 -3.65 2.09 7.91
C SER A 99 -4.48 3.32 8.31
N ARG A 100 -5.28 3.23 9.38
CA ARG A 100 -6.06 4.34 9.95
C ARG A 100 -5.19 5.47 10.49
N LYS A 101 -4.01 5.17 11.07
CA LYS A 101 -3.09 6.18 11.63
C LYS A 101 -2.61 7.18 10.56
N TYR A 102 -2.48 6.74 9.31
CA TYR A 102 -2.05 7.59 8.19
C TYR A 102 -3.18 8.42 7.56
N LEU A 103 -4.42 8.33 8.05
CA LEU A 103 -5.55 9.06 7.47
C LEU A 103 -5.37 10.58 7.49
N GLY A 104 -4.61 11.14 8.44
CA GLY A 104 -4.30 12.57 8.45
C GLY A 104 -3.59 13.00 7.16
N PHE A 105 -2.49 12.33 6.81
CA PHE A 105 -1.75 12.57 5.56
C PHE A 105 -2.57 12.30 4.31
N VAL A 106 -3.40 11.26 4.33
CA VAL A 106 -4.28 10.92 3.21
C VAL A 106 -5.32 12.02 2.97
N ARG A 107 -5.91 12.59 4.03
CA ARG A 107 -6.86 13.70 3.91
C ARG A 107 -6.17 14.98 3.43
N LEU A 108 -4.94 15.23 3.89
CA LEU A 108 -4.12 16.32 3.39
C LEU A 108 -3.83 16.15 1.89
N ALA A 109 -3.45 14.94 1.44
CA ALA A 109 -3.27 14.62 0.04
C ALA A 109 -4.52 14.91 -0.80
N GLU A 110 -5.70 14.47 -0.35
CA GLU A 110 -6.96 14.75 -1.02
C GLU A 110 -7.25 16.25 -1.10
N GLY A 111 -6.94 17.02 -0.05
CA GLY A 111 -7.03 18.48 -0.05
C GLY A 111 -6.12 19.10 -1.11
N ILE A 112 -4.85 18.70 -1.13
CA ILE A 112 -3.87 19.15 -2.13
C ILE A 112 -4.35 18.84 -3.56
N PHE A 113 -4.82 17.62 -3.81
CA PHE A 113 -5.35 17.21 -5.12
C PHE A 113 -6.59 18.02 -5.51
N SER A 114 -7.44 18.36 -4.55
CA SER A 114 -8.64 19.17 -4.77
C SER A 114 -8.27 20.60 -5.15
N VAL A 115 -7.29 21.20 -4.47
CA VAL A 115 -6.76 22.54 -4.82
C VAL A 115 -6.14 22.56 -6.22
N PHE A 116 -5.52 21.45 -6.64
CA PHE A 116 -5.04 21.30 -8.01
C PHE A 116 -6.13 21.12 -9.07
N GLY A 117 -7.40 21.01 -8.66
CA GLY A 117 -8.56 20.83 -9.53
C GLY A 117 -8.72 19.42 -10.08
N TRP A 118 -8.12 18.41 -9.44
CA TRP A 118 -8.21 17.02 -9.92
C TRP A 118 -9.52 16.37 -9.51
N ALA A 119 -10.14 15.65 -10.45
CA ALA A 119 -11.33 14.85 -10.18
C ALA A 119 -10.98 13.57 -9.41
N SER A 120 -11.97 13.01 -8.70
CA SER A 120 -11.86 11.69 -8.06
C SER A 120 -10.66 11.54 -7.09
N VAL A 121 -10.34 12.60 -6.34
CA VAL A 121 -9.16 12.69 -5.44
C VAL A 121 -8.97 11.49 -4.51
N LYS A 122 -10.06 10.87 -4.04
CA LYS A 122 -10.06 9.69 -3.17
C LYS A 122 -9.46 8.45 -3.83
N HIS A 123 -9.49 8.36 -5.15
CA HIS A 123 -9.01 7.22 -5.95
C HIS A 123 -7.60 7.43 -6.52
N ILE A 124 -7.02 8.63 -6.36
CA ILE A 124 -5.70 8.93 -6.90
C ILE A 124 -4.64 8.14 -6.14
N ASP A 125 -3.81 7.39 -6.88
CA ASP A 125 -2.65 6.67 -6.38
C ASP A 125 -1.43 7.11 -7.19
N LEU A 126 -0.75 8.18 -6.74
CA LEU A 126 0.39 8.73 -7.45
C LEU A 126 1.54 7.72 -7.60
N PRO A 127 1.90 6.91 -6.57
CA PRO A 127 2.90 5.86 -6.74
C PRO A 127 2.51 4.83 -7.81
N ALA A 128 1.24 4.42 -7.89
CA ALA A 128 0.80 3.49 -8.91
C ALA A 128 0.82 4.11 -10.32
N ILE A 129 0.37 5.36 -10.47
CA ILE A 129 0.43 6.11 -11.73
C ILE A 129 1.88 6.26 -12.18
N THR A 130 2.76 6.69 -11.26
CA THR A 130 4.19 6.88 -11.52
C THR A 130 4.84 5.56 -11.94
N LYS A 131 4.57 4.46 -11.24
CA LYS A 131 5.13 3.15 -11.60
C LYS A 131 4.72 2.70 -13.01
N LYS A 132 3.48 2.98 -13.43
CA LYS A 132 2.98 2.63 -14.77
C LYS A 132 3.55 3.51 -15.88
N THR A 133 3.91 4.74 -15.55
CA THR A 133 4.33 5.75 -16.51
C THR A 133 5.84 5.97 -16.51
N LYS A 134 6.59 5.23 -15.68
CA LYS A 134 8.05 5.35 -15.54
C LYS A 134 8.75 4.88 -16.82
N LEU A 135 9.65 5.72 -17.32
CA LEU A 135 10.49 5.49 -18.49
C LEU A 135 11.87 4.97 -18.06
N PRO A 136 12.62 4.27 -18.94
CA PRO A 136 13.95 3.74 -18.60
C PRO A 136 14.95 4.81 -18.15
N ASN A 137 14.83 6.04 -18.69
CA ASN A 137 15.73 7.15 -18.38
C ASN A 137 15.24 8.01 -17.20
N ASP A 138 14.11 7.66 -16.57
CA ASP A 138 13.62 8.42 -15.42
C ASP A 138 14.50 8.21 -14.17
N PRO A 139 14.72 9.26 -13.36
CA PRO A 139 15.55 9.17 -12.17
C PRO A 139 14.97 8.18 -11.14
N GLY A 140 15.86 7.57 -10.36
CA GLY A 140 15.49 6.62 -9.30
C GLY A 140 14.53 7.21 -8.26
N ALA A 141 14.66 8.51 -7.96
CA ALA A 141 13.82 9.22 -7.01
C ALA A 141 12.36 9.44 -7.49
N LEU A 142 12.07 9.27 -8.80
CA LEU A 142 10.72 9.31 -9.34
C LEU A 142 9.93 8.07 -8.86
N GLY A 143 8.85 8.35 -8.12
CA GLY A 143 8.00 7.37 -7.45
C GLY A 143 8.26 7.24 -5.95
N VAL A 144 9.21 8.01 -5.41
CA VAL A 144 9.56 8.04 -3.97
C VAL A 144 9.41 9.45 -3.41
N LEU A 145 10.17 10.42 -3.95
CA LEU A 145 10.19 11.82 -3.48
C LEU A 145 9.24 12.71 -4.26
N TYR A 146 9.11 12.43 -5.55
CA TYR A 146 8.22 13.10 -6.47
C TYR A 146 7.55 12.07 -7.37
N PHE A 147 6.40 12.43 -7.92
CA PHE A 147 5.51 11.52 -8.60
C PHE A 147 5.12 12.09 -9.96
N ARG A 148 4.82 11.21 -10.91
CA ARG A 148 4.16 11.58 -12.17
C ARG A 148 2.65 11.45 -11.99
N TYR A 149 1.89 12.38 -12.59
CA TYR A 149 0.42 12.42 -12.51
C TYR A 149 -0.26 12.52 -13.89
#